data_AF-A0A0X3X6N6-F1
#
_entry.id   AF-A0A0X3X6N6-F1
#
_cell.length_a   1.000
_cell.length_b   1.000
_cell.length_c   1.000
_cell.angle_alpha   90.00
_cell.angle_beta   90.00
_cell.angle_gamma   90.00
#
_symmetry.space_group_name_H-M   'P 1'
#
loop_
_entity.id
_entity.type
_entity.pdbx_description
1 polymer ?
#
loop_
_entity_poly.entity_id
_entity_poly.type
_entity_poly.pdbx_seq_one_letter_code
_entity_poly.pdbx_strand_id
1 'polypeptide(L)'
;MAQEKWSPDLLKTPEDRAVHLAQRRAQIEPIIDDLRRLAREVAADLKERGGLEGDLPFQAKARAWTTGRPMFQAVDDLEAAITHLVAFGARYERSYEELPEKRARKAAEKQRVKELKASNGTPQLEQQRSDEASQAQNGGLFDHLTKGA
;
A
#
# COMPACT_ATOMS: atom_id res chain seq x y z
N MET A 1 19.59 -1.83 -31.03
CA MET A 1 18.36 -1.60 -30.22
C MET A 1 18.80 -0.84 -28.99
N ALA A 2 18.59 0.46 -28.92
CA ALA A 2 18.92 1.22 -27.71
C ALA A 2 18.04 0.68 -26.58
N GLN A 3 18.65 0.18 -25.50
CA GLN A 3 17.93 -0.12 -24.28
C GLN A 3 17.25 1.18 -23.85
N GLU A 4 15.93 1.20 -23.97
CA GLU A 4 15.08 2.30 -23.53
C GLU A 4 15.46 2.59 -22.09
N LYS A 5 16.18 3.71 -21.89
CA LYS A 5 16.71 4.07 -20.58
C LYS A 5 15.52 4.27 -19.65
N TRP A 6 15.65 3.70 -18.46
CA TRP A 6 14.68 3.81 -17.38
C TRP A 6 14.26 5.28 -17.18
N SER A 7 13.00 5.59 -17.45
CA SER A 7 12.40 6.90 -17.20
C SER A 7 11.13 6.74 -16.37
N PRO A 8 10.84 7.66 -15.42
CA PRO A 8 9.55 7.77 -14.76
C PRO A 8 8.35 7.85 -15.73
N ASP A 9 8.59 8.21 -16.99
CA ASP A 9 7.57 8.26 -18.03
C ASP A 9 6.89 6.91 -18.25
N LEU A 10 7.62 5.81 -18.07
CA LEU A 10 7.11 4.43 -18.19
C LEU A 10 6.24 4.00 -17.00
N LEU A 11 6.03 4.88 -16.01
CA LEU A 11 5.20 4.60 -14.83
C LEU A 11 3.89 5.41 -14.82
N LYS A 12 3.61 6.16 -15.88
CA LYS A 12 2.44 7.06 -15.93
C LYS A 12 1.12 6.35 -16.11
N THR A 13 1.08 5.28 -16.90
CA THR A 13 -0.16 4.52 -17.14
C THR A 13 -0.19 3.26 -16.28
N PRO A 14 -1.40 2.77 -15.91
CA PRO A 14 -1.53 1.51 -15.19
C PRO A 14 -0.93 0.33 -15.95
N GLU A 15 -1.14 0.29 -17.27
CA GLU A 15 -0.67 -0.78 -18.15
C GLU A 15 0.87 -0.79 -18.23
N ASP A 16 1.49 0.36 -18.46
CA ASP A 16 2.94 0.47 -18.54
C ASP A 16 3.57 0.10 -17.19
N ARG A 17 3.02 0.56 -16.06
CA ARG A 17 3.49 0.15 -14.73
C ARG A 17 3.39 -1.36 -14.52
N ALA A 18 2.28 -1.99 -14.90
CA ALA A 18 2.08 -3.42 -14.71
C ALA A 18 3.09 -4.23 -15.54
N VAL A 19 3.26 -3.88 -16.82
CA VAL A 19 4.28 -4.48 -17.70
C VAL A 19 5.67 -4.26 -17.11
N HIS A 20 5.94 -3.06 -16.60
CA HIS A 20 7.22 -2.72 -16.02
C HIS A 20 7.57 -3.57 -14.79
N LEU A 21 6.64 -3.69 -13.85
CA LEU A 21 6.82 -4.50 -12.65
C LEU A 21 6.99 -5.98 -13.02
N ALA A 22 6.24 -6.48 -14.01
CA ALA A 22 6.37 -7.84 -14.50
C ALA A 22 7.75 -8.10 -15.12
N GLN A 23 8.27 -7.18 -15.94
CA GLN A 23 9.61 -7.28 -16.51
C GLN A 23 10.69 -7.32 -15.43
N ARG A 24 10.59 -6.47 -14.39
CA ARG A 24 11.55 -6.47 -13.28
C ARG A 24 11.50 -7.76 -12.47
N ARG A 25 10.30 -8.26 -12.20
CA ARG A 25 10.13 -9.57 -11.57
C ARG A 25 10.77 -10.68 -12.39
N ALA A 26 10.51 -10.72 -13.69
CA ALA A 26 11.07 -11.72 -14.60
C ALA A 26 12.61 -11.65 -14.72
N GLN A 27 13.22 -10.49 -14.46
CA GLN A 27 14.68 -10.34 -14.42
C GLN A 27 15.29 -10.78 -13.09
N ILE A 28 14.60 -10.53 -11.98
CA ILE A 28 15.12 -10.80 -10.63
C ILE A 28 14.88 -12.27 -10.22
N GLU A 29 13.76 -12.88 -10.61
CA GLU A 29 13.42 -14.27 -10.25
C GLU A 29 14.53 -15.28 -10.63
N PRO A 30 15.09 -15.29 -11.85
CA PRO A 30 16.18 -16.20 -12.19
C PRO A 30 17.44 -15.97 -11.33
N ILE A 31 17.73 -14.72 -10.98
CA ILE A 31 18.88 -14.36 -10.15
C ILE A 31 18.69 -14.88 -8.73
N ILE A 32 17.47 -14.79 -8.19
CA ILE A 32 17.12 -15.36 -6.88
C ILE A 32 17.34 -16.87 -6.88
N ASP A 33 16.85 -17.57 -7.90
CA ASP A 33 16.96 -19.02 -7.99
C ASP A 33 18.43 -19.47 -8.07
N ASP A 34 19.22 -18.81 -8.92
CA ASP A 34 20.66 -19.08 -9.05
C ASP A 34 21.42 -18.77 -7.76
N LEU A 35 21.16 -17.63 -7.13
CA LEU A 35 21.83 -17.24 -5.90
C LEU A 35 21.45 -18.16 -4.74
N ARG A 36 20.19 -18.61 -4.68
CA ARG A 36 19.73 -19.59 -3.69
C ARG A 36 20.36 -20.95 -3.89
N ARG A 37 20.55 -21.39 -5.15
CA ARG A 37 21.29 -22.60 -5.47
C ARG A 37 22.75 -22.49 -5.00
N LEU A 38 23.44 -21.42 -5.40
CA LEU A 38 24.82 -21.16 -5.00
C LEU A 38 24.98 -21.06 -3.48
N ALA A 39 24.05 -20.41 -2.77
CA ALA A 39 24.08 -20.30 -1.32
C ALA A 39 24.04 -21.68 -0.64
N ARG A 40 23.25 -22.62 -1.18
CA ARG A 40 23.17 -24.00 -0.66
C ARG A 40 24.45 -24.79 -0.94
N GLU A 41 25.02 -24.66 -2.14
CA GLU A 41 26.28 -25.30 -2.52
C GLU A 41 27.42 -24.81 -1.62
N VAL A 42 27.57 -23.49 -1.47
CA VAL A 42 28.58 -22.88 -0.59
C VAL A 42 28.38 -23.30 0.87
N ALA A 43 27.13 -23.35 1.36
CA ALA A 43 26.87 -23.78 2.73
C ALA A 43 27.20 -25.27 2.96
N ALA A 44 26.98 -26.12 1.95
CA ALA A 44 27.39 -27.52 1.99
C ALA A 44 28.92 -27.64 2.03
N ASP A 45 29.63 -26.97 1.12
CA ASP A 45 31.09 -26.94 1.07
C ASP A 45 31.70 -26.46 2.39
N LEU A 46 31.15 -25.39 2.98
CA LEU A 46 31.62 -24.84 4.26
C LEU A 46 31.41 -25.82 5.41
N LYS A 47 30.34 -26.62 5.37
CA LYS A 47 30.06 -27.64 6.38
C LYS A 47 30.99 -28.85 6.24
N GLU A 48 31.33 -29.22 5.00
CA GLU A 48 32.23 -30.35 4.71
C GLU A 48 33.69 -30.06 5.05
N ARG A 49 34.13 -28.80 4.98
CA ARG A 49 35.50 -28.38 5.35
C ARG A 49 35.90 -28.68 6.80
N GLY A 50 34.93 -28.91 7.69
CA GLY A 50 35.20 -29.36 9.06
C GLY A 50 35.89 -28.32 9.95
N GLY A 51 36.51 -28.83 11.02
CA GLY A 51 37.22 -28.01 12.01
C GLY A 51 38.65 -27.68 11.58
N LEU A 52 39.12 -26.50 12.01
CA LEU A 52 40.52 -26.12 11.94
C LEU A 52 41.23 -26.57 13.21
N GLU A 53 42.57 -26.63 13.16
CA GLU A 53 43.38 -26.91 14.33
C GLU A 53 43.13 -25.88 15.44
N GLY A 54 42.84 -26.36 16.65
CA GLY A 54 42.51 -25.52 17.80
C GLY A 54 41.04 -25.09 17.91
N ASP A 55 40.16 -25.50 16.99
CA ASP A 55 38.72 -25.22 17.11
C ASP A 55 38.14 -25.87 18.38
N LEU A 56 37.43 -25.07 19.18
CA LEU A 56 36.58 -25.56 20.27
C LEU A 56 35.33 -26.28 19.71
N PRO A 57 34.63 -27.08 20.53
CA PRO A 57 33.35 -27.68 20.12
C PRO A 57 32.40 -26.63 19.52
N PHE A 58 31.77 -26.98 18.41
CA PHE A 58 30.86 -26.13 17.64
C PHE A 58 31.46 -24.90 16.93
N GLN A 59 32.71 -24.50 17.17
CA GLN A 59 33.31 -23.33 16.49
C GLN A 59 33.35 -23.51 14.97
N ALA A 60 33.70 -24.69 14.50
CA ALA A 60 33.67 -25.04 13.07
C ALA A 60 32.28 -24.82 12.46
N LYS A 61 31.23 -25.27 13.15
CA LYS A 61 29.83 -25.12 12.73
C LYS A 61 29.39 -23.66 12.75
N ALA A 62 29.77 -22.92 13.78
CA ALA A 62 29.46 -21.49 13.90
C ALA A 62 30.12 -20.70 12.78
N ARG A 63 31.41 -20.95 12.50
CA ARG A 63 32.16 -20.35 11.38
C ARG A 63 31.52 -20.66 10.04
N ALA A 64 31.22 -21.93 9.76
CA ALA A 64 30.55 -22.31 8.51
C ALA A 64 29.21 -21.58 8.34
N TRP A 65 28.43 -21.47 9.41
CA TRP A 65 27.15 -20.77 9.39
C TRP A 65 27.30 -19.26 9.20
N THR A 66 28.18 -18.59 9.94
CA THR A 66 28.39 -17.14 9.80
C THR A 66 28.98 -16.77 8.44
N THR A 67 29.83 -17.60 7.86
CA THR A 67 30.40 -17.39 6.52
C THR A 67 29.37 -17.63 5.41
N GLY A 68 28.50 -18.64 5.54
CA GLY A 68 27.46 -18.91 4.54
C GLY A 68 26.23 -18.01 4.62
N ARG A 69 25.92 -17.48 5.81
CA ARG A 69 24.70 -16.68 6.08
C ARG A 69 24.52 -15.47 5.15
N PRO A 70 25.55 -14.66 4.82
CA PRO A 70 25.39 -13.51 3.93
C PRO A 70 24.85 -13.87 2.54
N MET A 71 25.13 -15.07 2.02
CA MET A 71 24.58 -15.51 0.72
C MET A 71 23.07 -15.69 0.79
N PHE A 72 22.55 -16.26 1.87
CA PHE A 72 21.10 -16.37 2.07
C PHE A 72 20.46 -15.01 2.30
N GLN A 73 21.12 -14.10 3.03
CA GLN A 73 20.63 -12.73 3.22
C GLN A 73 20.49 -11.99 1.89
N ALA A 74 21.45 -12.14 0.97
CA ALA A 74 21.35 -11.53 -0.35
C ALA A 74 20.15 -12.06 -1.16
N VAL A 75 19.78 -13.35 -1.01
CA VAL A 75 18.55 -13.91 -1.59
C VAL A 75 17.31 -13.25 -0.98
N ASP A 76 17.26 -13.16 0.35
CA ASP A 76 16.14 -12.57 1.08
C ASP A 76 15.95 -11.09 0.70
N ASP A 77 17.06 -10.34 0.54
CA ASP A 77 17.05 -8.93 0.13
C ASP A 77 16.47 -8.75 -1.28
N LEU A 78 16.77 -9.66 -2.22
CA LEU A 78 16.20 -9.64 -3.57
C LEU A 78 14.70 -9.97 -3.56
N GLU A 79 14.26 -10.92 -2.75
CA GLU A 79 12.83 -11.22 -2.56
C GLU A 79 12.09 -10.03 -1.93
N ALA A 80 12.71 -9.36 -0.96
CA ALA A 80 12.19 -8.13 -0.39
C ALA A 80 12.08 -7.01 -1.42
N ALA A 81 13.05 -6.87 -2.33
CA ALA A 81 13.00 -5.90 -3.41
C ALA A 81 11.79 -6.13 -4.34
N ILE A 82 11.49 -7.38 -4.72
CA ILE A 82 10.27 -7.71 -5.49
C ILE A 82 9.02 -7.32 -4.71
N THR A 83 8.98 -7.62 -3.41
CA THR A 83 7.85 -7.27 -2.54
C THR A 83 7.62 -5.77 -2.48
N HIS A 84 8.69 -4.97 -2.38
CA HIS A 84 8.61 -3.52 -2.40
C HIS A 84 8.10 -2.97 -3.74
N LEU A 85 8.50 -3.57 -4.86
CA LEU A 85 8.01 -3.19 -6.19
C LEU A 85 6.50 -3.44 -6.34
N VAL A 86 6.00 -4.58 -5.87
CA VAL A 86 4.56 -4.87 -5.86
C VAL A 86 3.80 -3.90 -4.96
N ALA A 87 4.33 -3.64 -3.76
CA ALA A 87 3.73 -2.70 -2.82
C ALA A 87 3.69 -1.26 -3.38
N PHE A 88 4.72 -0.85 -4.12
CA PHE A 88 4.75 0.44 -4.82
C PHE A 88 3.58 0.55 -5.81
N GLY A 89 3.39 -0.45 -6.68
CA GLY A 89 2.31 -0.46 -7.67
C GLY A 89 0.93 -0.29 -7.03
N ALA A 90 0.64 -1.08 -6.00
CA ALA A 90 -0.64 -1.02 -5.28
C ALA A 90 -0.85 0.32 -4.55
N ARG A 91 0.21 0.90 -3.97
CA ARG A 91 0.12 2.22 -3.31
C ARG A 91 -0.13 3.34 -4.32
N TYR A 92 0.48 3.25 -5.50
CA TYR A 92 0.30 4.24 -6.56
C TYR A 92 -1.15 4.26 -7.05
N GLU A 93 -1.69 3.09 -7.43
CA GLU A 93 -3.08 2.92 -7.85
C GLU A 93 -4.06 3.51 -6.82
N ARG A 94 -3.91 3.11 -5.55
CA ARG A 94 -4.76 3.61 -4.46
C ARG A 94 -4.71 5.13 -4.28
N SER A 95 -3.54 5.74 -4.45
CA SER A 95 -3.31 7.15 -4.10
C SER A 95 -3.59 8.11 -5.25
N TYR A 96 -3.25 7.72 -6.47
CA TYR A 96 -3.27 8.59 -7.65
C TYR A 96 -4.37 8.25 -8.64
N GLU A 97 -4.95 7.04 -8.59
CA GLU A 97 -6.01 6.64 -9.52
C GLU A 97 -7.35 6.55 -8.78
N GLU A 98 -7.45 5.71 -7.74
CA GLU A 98 -8.73 5.50 -7.04
C GLU A 98 -9.19 6.71 -6.23
N LEU A 99 -8.26 7.42 -5.60
CA LEU A 99 -8.58 8.47 -4.62
C LEU A 99 -9.20 9.72 -5.29
N PRO A 100 -8.70 10.21 -6.43
CA PRO A 100 -9.39 11.23 -7.23
C PRO A 100 -10.80 10.81 -7.63
N GLU A 101 -11.00 9.57 -8.10
CA GLU A 101 -12.33 9.08 -8.46
C GLU A 101 -13.28 9.06 -7.26
N LYS A 102 -12.82 8.56 -6.11
CA LYS A 102 -13.58 8.54 -4.86
C LYS A 102 -13.97 9.95 -4.42
N ARG A 103 -13.07 10.94 -4.58
CA ARG A 103 -13.37 12.36 -4.29
C ARG A 103 -14.41 12.93 -5.25
N ALA A 104 -14.32 12.64 -6.55
CA ALA A 104 -15.28 13.09 -7.55
C ALA A 104 -16.68 12.50 -7.29
N ARG A 105 -16.76 11.19 -7.03
CA ARG A 105 -18.02 10.50 -6.67
C ARG A 105 -18.66 11.12 -5.42
N LYS A 106 -17.88 11.35 -4.37
CA LYS A 106 -18.35 11.97 -3.12
C LYS A 106 -18.81 13.41 -3.33
N ALA A 107 -18.16 14.17 -4.22
CA ALA A 107 -18.60 15.53 -4.57
C ALA A 107 -19.94 15.53 -5.31
N ALA A 108 -20.11 14.64 -6.29
CA ALA A 108 -21.36 14.47 -7.03
C ALA A 108 -22.52 14.02 -6.13
N GLU A 109 -22.26 13.09 -5.21
CA GLU A 109 -23.26 12.65 -4.22
C GLU A 109 -23.69 13.80 -3.30
N LYS A 110 -22.74 14.61 -2.82
CA LYS A 110 -23.04 15.81 -2.04
C LYS A 110 -23.90 16.81 -2.81
N GLN A 111 -23.66 16.99 -4.11
CA GLN A 111 -24.47 17.86 -4.97
C GLN A 111 -25.89 17.33 -5.10
N ARG A 112 -26.07 16.04 -5.40
CA ARG A 112 -27.39 15.39 -5.46
C ARG A 112 -28.16 15.52 -4.15
N VAL A 113 -27.51 15.30 -3.01
CA VAL A 113 -28.14 15.48 -1.70
C VAL A 113 -28.54 16.93 -1.45
N LYS A 114 -27.73 17.91 -1.88
CA LYS A 114 -28.09 19.33 -1.78
C LYS A 114 -29.29 19.68 -2.66
N GLU A 115 -29.33 19.17 -3.90
CA GLU A 115 -30.44 19.37 -4.83
C GLU A 115 -31.74 18.75 -4.29
N LEU A 116 -31.69 17.50 -3.79
CA LEU A 116 -32.84 16.83 -3.17
C LEU A 116 -33.34 17.57 -1.91
N LYS A 117 -32.44 18.15 -1.12
CA LYS A 117 -32.82 18.97 0.04
C LYS A 117 -33.40 20.32 -0.38
N ALA A 118 -32.89 20.93 -1.44
CA ALA A 118 -33.43 22.17 -1.97
C ALA A 118 -34.82 21.96 -2.62
N SER A 119 -35.04 20.85 -3.32
CA SER A 119 -36.33 20.50 -3.92
C SER A 119 -37.39 20.11 -2.89
N ASN A 120 -37.00 19.50 -1.75
CA ASN A 120 -37.92 19.24 -0.63
C ASN A 120 -38.25 20.49 0.21
N GLY A 121 -37.64 21.65 -0.11
CA GLY A 121 -37.79 22.90 0.64
C GLY A 121 -38.73 23.93 0.02
N THR A 122 -39.39 23.64 -1.12
CA THR A 122 -40.35 24.58 -1.73
C THR A 122 -41.77 24.05 -1.64
N PRO A 123 -42.54 24.36 -0.57
CA PRO A 123 -43.97 24.48 -0.72
C PRO A 123 -44.22 25.79 -1.46
N GLN A 124 -44.40 25.67 -2.77
CA GLN A 124 -45.14 26.62 -3.56
C GLN A 124 -46.60 26.55 -3.09
N LEU A 125 -46.95 27.36 -2.08
CA LEU A 125 -48.34 27.65 -1.73
C LEU A 125 -48.47 29.10 -1.29
N GLU A 126 -48.23 29.98 -2.26
CA GLU A 126 -48.73 31.34 -2.24
C GLU A 126 -50.24 31.28 -2.48
N GLN A 127 -51.02 30.99 -1.44
CA GLN A 127 -52.40 31.47 -1.28
C GLN A 127 -53.00 31.03 0.07
N GLN A 128 -53.44 32.04 0.82
CA GLN A 128 -54.44 32.00 1.89
C GLN A 128 -54.03 31.33 3.22
N ARG A 129 -53.66 32.15 4.21
CA ARG A 129 -54.62 32.64 5.21
C ARG A 129 -53.94 33.58 6.21
N SER A 130 -54.73 34.56 6.58
CA SER A 130 -54.47 35.63 7.53
C SER A 130 -54.32 35.12 8.97
N ASP A 131 -53.81 36.05 9.79
CA ASP A 131 -54.02 36.22 11.23
C ASP A 131 -53.08 35.52 12.21
N GLU A 132 -52.22 36.38 12.80
CA GLU A 132 -51.79 36.47 14.20
C GLU A 132 -52.02 35.26 15.12
N ALA A 133 -50.94 34.73 15.70
CA ALA A 133 -50.64 34.82 17.14
C ALA A 133 -49.68 33.71 17.62
N SER A 134 -48.91 34.07 18.65
CA SER A 134 -48.24 33.19 19.64
C SER A 134 -46.75 32.89 19.42
N GLN A 135 -45.95 33.76 20.03
CA GLN A 135 -44.84 33.42 20.94
C GLN A 135 -44.80 31.94 21.37
N ALA A 136 -43.65 31.28 21.18
CA ALA A 136 -42.91 30.67 22.29
C ALA A 136 -41.57 30.12 21.78
N GLN A 137 -40.53 30.52 22.51
CA GLN A 137 -39.14 30.09 22.45
C GLN A 137 -39.01 28.56 22.43
N ASN A 138 -38.37 28.01 21.38
CA ASN A 138 -37.84 26.65 21.44
C ASN A 138 -36.44 26.69 22.07
N GLY A 139 -36.41 26.52 23.38
CA GLY A 139 -35.20 26.27 24.14
C GLY A 139 -34.64 24.87 23.91
N GLY A 140 -33.31 24.80 23.89
CA GLY A 140 -32.61 23.78 24.67
C GLY A 140 -32.36 22.40 24.04
N LEU A 141 -31.76 22.31 22.85
CA LEU A 141 -31.25 21.01 22.34
C LEU A 141 -30.01 20.50 23.11
N PHE A 142 -29.46 21.26 24.06
CA PHE A 142 -28.22 20.94 24.79
C PHE A 142 -28.43 20.61 26.28
N ASP A 143 -29.66 20.58 26.78
CA ASP A 143 -29.93 20.46 28.22
C ASP A 143 -29.78 19.01 28.78
N HIS A 144 -29.34 18.06 27.96
CA HIS A 144 -29.22 16.65 28.32
C HIS A 144 -27.77 16.12 28.42
N LEU A 145 -26.75 16.99 28.29
CA LEU A 145 -25.34 16.57 28.25
C LEU A 145 -24.52 16.91 29.52
N THR A 146 -25.14 17.48 30.55
CA THR A 146 -24.46 17.87 31.80
C THR A 146 -25.17 17.30 33.03
N LYS A 147 -25.26 15.97 33.12
CA LYS A 147 -25.39 15.30 34.44
C LYS A 147 -24.91 13.85 34.36
N GLY A 148 -23.68 13.64 34.80
CA GLY A 148 -23.02 12.34 34.89
C GLY A 148 -21.63 12.49 35.49
N ALA A 149 -21.56 13.14 36.65
CA ALA A 149 -20.50 12.98 37.64
C ALA A 149 -21.01 12.01 38.71
#